data_AF-A0A4Q3YPD9-F1
#
_entry.id   AF-A0A4Q3YPD9-F1
#
_cell.length_a   1.000
_cell.length_b   1.000
_cell.length_c   1.000
_cell.angle_alpha   90.00
_cell.angle_beta   90.00
_cell.angle_gamma   90.00
#
_symmetry.space_group_name_H-M   'P 1'
#
loop_
_entity.id
_entity.type
_entity.pdbx_description
1 polymer ?
#
loop_
_entity_poly.entity_id
_entity_poly.type
_entity_poly.pdbx_seq_one_letter_code
_entity_poly.pdbx_strand_id
1 'polypeptide(L)'
;MPAPALALTHASQSGDAAEARRLNEAFGELWSLFKRHGSFRVMFALADQLGTGRLQPPLPVLPLSQDANADVARALEMIEGAAPHKSLYA
;
A
#
# COMPACT_ATOMS: atom_id res chain seq x y z
N MET A 1 -5.29 -0.60 -3.37
CA MET A 1 -5.75 -1.99 -3.21
C MET A 1 -6.59 -2.16 -1.94
N PRO A 2 -7.91 -2.39 -2.03
CA PRO A 2 -8.75 -2.57 -0.83
C PRO A 2 -8.59 -3.93 -0.13
N ALA A 3 -8.38 -5.02 -0.89
CA ALA A 3 -8.41 -6.38 -0.34
C ALA A 3 -7.31 -6.68 0.71
N PRO A 4 -6.02 -6.32 0.51
CA PRO A 4 -4.98 -6.56 1.51
C PRO A 4 -5.20 -5.77 2.80
N ALA A 5 -5.68 -4.51 2.69
CA ALA A 5 -5.99 -3.67 3.85
C ALA A 5 -7.18 -4.22 4.67
N LEU A 6 -8.18 -4.77 3.98
CA LEU A 6 -9.30 -5.47 4.61
C LEU A 6 -8.84 -6.74 5.32
N ALA A 7 -7.97 -7.56 4.69
CA ALA A 7 -7.44 -8.77 5.31
C ALA A 7 -6.69 -8.46 6.63
N LEU A 8 -5.84 -7.43 6.62
CA LEU A 8 -5.13 -6.98 7.82
C LEU A 8 -6.11 -6.53 8.92
N THR A 9 -7.15 -5.78 8.54
CA THR A 9 -8.18 -5.31 9.46
C THR A 9 -8.97 -6.48 10.07
N HIS A 10 -9.37 -7.45 9.26
CA HIS A 10 -10.12 -8.62 9.72
C HIS A 10 -9.29 -9.49 10.66
N ALA A 11 -8.03 -9.79 10.32
CA ALA A 11 -7.13 -10.56 11.19
C ALA A 11 -6.93 -9.86 12.55
N SER A 12 -6.81 -8.54 12.53
CA SER A 12 -6.69 -7.74 13.76
C SER A 12 -7.98 -7.79 14.60
N GLN A 13 -9.15 -7.70 13.96
CA GLN A 13 -10.46 -7.74 14.63
C GLN A 13 -10.82 -9.12 15.18
N SER A 14 -10.39 -10.20 14.52
CA SER A 14 -10.64 -11.57 14.97
C SER A 14 -9.69 -12.02 16.10
N GLY A 15 -8.70 -11.21 16.45
CA GLY A 15 -7.67 -11.56 17.43
C GLY A 15 -6.60 -12.52 16.90
N ASP A 16 -6.54 -12.74 15.58
CA ASP A 16 -5.48 -13.54 14.96
C ASP A 16 -4.19 -12.71 14.87
N ALA A 17 -3.49 -12.64 16.00
CA ALA A 17 -2.27 -11.84 16.15
C ALA A 17 -1.12 -12.33 15.27
N ALA A 18 -1.11 -13.60 14.87
CA ALA A 18 -0.08 -14.16 14.00
C ALA A 18 -0.30 -13.68 12.56
N GLU A 19 -1.53 -13.83 12.04
CA GLU A 19 -1.85 -13.40 10.69
C GLU A 19 -1.84 -11.88 10.55
N ALA A 20 -2.33 -11.14 11.54
CA ALA A 20 -2.26 -9.69 11.56
C ALA A 20 -0.81 -9.19 11.49
N ARG A 21 0.12 -9.86 12.20
CA ARG A 21 1.54 -9.51 12.17
C ARG A 21 2.16 -9.81 10.81
N ARG A 22 1.92 -11.01 10.26
CA ARG A 22 2.43 -11.41 8.94
C ARG A 22 1.96 -10.44 7.85
N LEU A 23 0.68 -10.08 7.85
CA LEU A 23 0.14 -9.10 6.91
C LEU A 23 0.74 -7.72 7.14
N ASN A 24 0.82 -7.26 8.39
CA ASN A 24 1.40 -5.94 8.69
C ASN A 24 2.88 -5.82 8.28
N GLU A 25 3.66 -6.91 8.40
CA GLU A 25 5.06 -6.95 7.93
C GLU A 25 5.16 -6.69 6.42
N ALA A 26 4.24 -7.23 5.62
CA ALA A 26 4.20 -6.96 4.18
C ALA A 26 3.93 -5.48 3.85
N PHE A 27 3.19 -4.77 4.71
CA PHE A 27 2.98 -3.32 4.58
C PHE A 27 4.17 -2.48 5.12
N GLY A 28 5.18 -3.09 5.72
CA GLY A 28 6.27 -2.40 6.42
C GLY A 28 7.01 -1.35 5.58
N GLU A 29 7.29 -1.66 4.32
CA GLU A 29 7.91 -0.71 3.38
C GLU A 29 6.98 0.46 3.08
N LEU A 30 5.69 0.19 2.84
CA LEU A 30 4.71 1.22 2.60
C LEU A 30 4.55 2.16 3.82
N TRP A 31 4.54 1.61 5.03
CA TRP A 31 4.54 2.40 6.27
C TRP A 31 5.79 3.28 6.40
N SER A 32 6.94 2.76 5.98
CA SER A 32 8.19 3.53 5.99
C SER A 32 8.18 4.67 4.99
N LEU A 33 7.62 4.46 3.80
CA LEU A 33 7.41 5.51 2.80
C LEU A 33 6.45 6.59 3.32
N PHE A 34 5.35 6.19 3.97
CA PHE A 34 4.42 7.12 4.60
C PHE A 34 5.08 8.01 5.64
N LYS A 35 5.90 7.43 6.54
CA LYS A 35 6.66 8.19 7.55
C LYS A 35 7.68 9.14 6.92
N ARG A 36 8.35 8.72 5.84
CA ARG A 36 9.44 9.47 5.19
C ARG A 36 8.93 10.61 4.30
N HIS A 37 7.86 10.38 3.55
CA HIS A 37 7.43 11.29 2.48
C HIS A 37 6.06 11.94 2.72
N GLY A 38 5.34 11.53 3.77
CA GLY A 38 4.01 12.01 4.10
C GLY A 38 2.90 11.30 3.33
N SER A 39 1.73 11.17 3.96
CA SER A 39 0.58 10.44 3.42
C SER A 39 0.10 10.93 2.09
N PHE A 40 -0.01 12.25 1.93
CA PHE A 40 -0.58 12.83 0.73
C PHE A 40 0.23 12.51 -0.53
N ARG A 41 1.57 12.66 -0.48
CA ARG A 41 2.44 12.38 -1.64
C ARG A 41 2.47 10.90 -2.00
N VAL A 42 2.50 10.03 -1.00
CA VAL A 42 2.48 8.57 -1.20
C VAL A 42 1.14 8.11 -1.76
N MET A 43 0.01 8.67 -1.31
CA MET A 43 -1.31 8.33 -1.85
C MET A 43 -1.46 8.69 -3.33
N PHE A 44 -0.90 9.82 -3.76
CA PHE A 44 -0.88 10.19 -5.19
C PHE A 44 -0.03 9.22 -6.02
N ALA A 45 1.16 8.86 -5.53
CA ALA A 45 2.01 7.86 -6.16
C ALA A 45 1.30 6.50 -6.26
N LEU A 46 0.65 6.04 -5.19
CA LEU A 46 -0.14 4.80 -5.19
C LEU A 46 -1.27 4.84 -6.23
N ALA A 47 -1.98 5.96 -6.35
CA ALA A 47 -3.09 6.07 -7.29
C ALA A 47 -2.63 6.02 -8.75
N ASP A 48 -1.46 6.60 -9.06
CA ASP A 48 -0.82 6.51 -10.37
C ASP A 48 -0.37 5.06 -10.68
N GLN A 49 0.32 4.40 -9.72
CA GLN A 49 0.76 3.00 -9.86
C GLN A 49 -0.41 2.02 -10.05
N LEU A 50 -1.52 2.25 -9.35
CA LEU A 50 -2.73 1.42 -9.44
C LEU A 50 -3.60 1.74 -10.67
N GLY A 51 -3.16 2.62 -11.57
CA GLY A 51 -3.89 2.98 -12.79
C GLY A 51 -5.24 3.67 -12.54
N THR A 52 -5.45 4.24 -11.34
CA THR A 52 -6.69 4.95 -10.99
C THR A 52 -6.78 6.33 -11.69
N GLY A 53 -5.66 6.78 -12.26
CA GLY A 53 -5.55 7.97 -13.09
C GLY A 53 -4.12 8.50 -13.04
N ARG A 54 -3.72 9.33 -14.01
CA ARG A 54 -2.45 10.07 -13.93
C ARG A 54 -2.61 11.23 -12.95
N LEU A 55 -2.41 10.95 -11.67
CA LEU A 55 -2.63 11.92 -10.60
C LEU A 55 -1.30 12.55 -10.18
N GLN A 56 -1.30 13.88 -10.10
CA GLN A 56 -0.21 14.66 -9.54
C GLN A 56 -0.77 15.48 -8.36
N PRO A 57 -0.05 15.57 -7.23
CA PRO A 57 -0.52 16.36 -6.11
C PRO A 57 -0.65 17.84 -6.52
N PRO A 58 -1.66 18.57 -5.99
CA PRO A 58 -1.79 19.99 -6.24
C PRO A 58 -0.62 20.77 -5.63
N LEU A 59 -0.16 21.79 -6.34
CA LEU A 59 0.86 22.72 -5.83
C LEU A 59 0.37 23.42 -4.55
N PRO A 60 1.27 23.69 -3.58
CA PRO A 60 2.74 23.59 -3.67
C PRO A 60 3.31 22.19 -3.39
N VAL A 61 2.49 21.16 -3.20
CA VAL A 61 2.98 19.80 -2.94
C VAL A 61 3.50 19.18 -4.23
N LEU A 62 4.77 18.80 -4.24
CA LEU A 62 5.42 18.16 -5.39
C LEU A 62 5.28 16.62 -5.34
N PRO A 63 5.28 15.95 -6.50
CA PRO A 63 5.31 14.49 -6.55
C PRO A 63 6.55 13.89 -5.88
N LEU A 64 6.54 12.58 -5.67
CA LEU A 64 7.73 11.84 -5.25
C LEU A 64 8.80 11.84 -6.36
N SER A 65 10.07 11.65 -5.97
CA SER A 65 11.13 11.39 -6.94
C SER A 65 10.88 10.05 -7.66
N GLN A 66 11.57 9.82 -8.77
CA GLN A 66 11.47 8.54 -9.49
C GLN A 66 11.86 7.36 -8.59
N ASP A 67 12.95 7.48 -7.82
CA ASP A 67 13.38 6.44 -6.88
C ASP A 67 12.33 6.14 -5.82
N ALA A 68 11.75 7.17 -5.21
CA ALA A 68 10.69 6.98 -4.20
C ALA A 68 9.40 6.41 -4.81
N ASN A 69 9.10 6.71 -6.08
CA ASN A 69 8.00 6.05 -6.80
C ASN A 69 8.29 4.58 -7.08
N ALA A 70 9.54 4.23 -7.44
CA ALA A 70 9.94 2.83 -7.60
C ALA A 70 9.85 2.06 -6.28
N ASP A 71 10.18 2.70 -5.15
CA ASP A 71 9.98 2.11 -3.82
C ASP A 71 8.50 1.86 -3.50
N VAL A 72 7.59 2.76 -3.91
CA VAL A 72 6.14 2.54 -3.80
C VAL A 72 5.70 1.33 -4.61
N ALA A 73 6.20 1.16 -5.83
CA ALA A 73 5.90 -0.01 -6.67
C ALA A 73 6.34 -1.32 -6.01
N ARG A 74 7.57 -1.39 -5.49
CA ARG A 74 8.08 -2.56 -4.76
C ARG A 74 7.23 -2.86 -3.51
N ALA A 75 6.81 -1.83 -2.78
CA ALA A 75 5.94 -2.03 -1.62
C ALA A 75 4.57 -2.60 -2.01
N LEU A 76 4.00 -2.20 -3.15
CA LEU A 76 2.77 -2.78 -3.68
C LEU A 76 2.94 -4.27 -4.01
N GLU A 77 4.01 -4.66 -4.69
CA GLU A 77 4.30 -6.07 -5.02
C GLU A 77 4.37 -6.95 -3.76
N MET A 78 5.02 -6.46 -2.69
CA MET A 78 5.11 -7.18 -1.41
C MET A 78 3.74 -7.36 -0.76
N ILE A 79 2.89 -6.34 -0.79
CA ILE A 79 1.54 -6.38 -0.23
C ILE A 79 0.64 -7.34 -1.02
N GLU A 80 0.73 -7.31 -2.35
CA GLU A 80 -0.05 -8.19 -3.22
C GLU A 80 0.35 -9.66 -3.05
N GLY A 81 1.65 -9.95 -2.93
CA GLY A 81 2.14 -11.30 -2.67
C GLY A 81 1.76 -11.84 -1.28
N ALA A 82 1.52 -10.98 -0.30
CA ALA A 82 1.16 -11.38 1.06
C ALA A 82 -0.35 -11.61 1.25
N ALA A 83 -1.19 -10.98 0.43
CA ALA A 83 -2.63 -11.13 0.50
C ALA A 83 -3.06 -12.48 -0.11
N PRO A 84 -4.01 -13.19 0.50
CA PRO A 84 -4.58 -14.37 -0.13
C PRO A 84 -5.21 -13.96 -1.46
N HIS A 85 -4.88 -14.68 -2.55
CA HIS A 85 -5.53 -14.49 -3.84
C HIS A 85 -7.04 -14.57 -3.62
N LYS A 86 -7.76 -13.45 -3.86
CA LYS A 86 -9.18 -13.55 -4.11
C LYS A 86 -9.32 -14.35 -5.40
N SER A 87 -9.82 -15.58 -5.29
CA SER A 87 -10.48 -16.24 -6.41
C SER A 87 -11.56 -15.26 -6.87
N LEU A 88 -11.32 -14.60 -8.00
CA LEU A 88 -12.37 -13.92 -8.72
C LEU A 88 -13.33 -15.04 -9.12
N TYR A 89 -14.59 -14.95 -8.68
CA TYR A 89 -15.68 -15.94 -8.80
C TYR A 89 -15.76 -17.03 -7.69
N ALA A 90 -16.44 -16.68 -6.60
CA ALA A 90 -17.29 -17.59 -5.83
C ALA A 90 -18.55 -16.83 -5.39
#